data_AF-A0A4V5P244-F1
#
_entry.id   AF-A0A4V5P244-F1
#
_cell.length_a   1.000
_cell.length_b   1.000
_cell.length_c   1.000
_cell.angle_alpha   90.00
_cell.angle_beta   90.00
_cell.angle_gamma   90.00
#
_symmetry.space_group_name_H-M   'P 1'
#
loop_
_entity.id
_entity.type
_entity.pdbx_description
1 polymer ?
#
loop_
_entity_poly.entity_id
_entity_poly.type
_entity_poly.pdbx_seq_one_letter_code
_entity_poly.pdbx_strand_id
1 'polypeptide(L)'
;MVLLAVLPFFIGLILIAFIIIAAVKNKEGGEKMIRHLYTYLVLFATLMMVIGGGISIFMATADLVSPPAYYQSYSDFKMMKESEKISQDDKNTLSEDELRTQYDQLIEDEEQRQKNNAVNQIIKSLGFIVIPLPIFIYFNRLRKKIIET
;
A
#
# COMPACT_ATOMS: atom_id res chain seq x y z
N MET A 1 -12.05 10.45 6.22
CA MET A 1 -12.91 10.84 5.07
C MET A 1 -12.73 9.92 3.86
N VAL A 2 -11.51 9.62 3.41
CA VAL A 2 -11.26 8.75 2.23
C VAL A 2 -11.89 7.35 2.36
N LEU A 3 -11.75 6.69 3.52
CA LEU A 3 -12.34 5.36 3.77
C LEU A 3 -13.88 5.33 3.64
N LEU A 4 -14.54 6.43 4.01
CA LEU A 4 -15.99 6.61 3.93
C LEU A 4 -16.48 6.80 2.48
N ALA A 5 -15.60 7.24 1.57
CA ALA A 5 -15.89 7.41 0.15
C ALA A 5 -15.53 6.18 -0.69
N VAL A 6 -14.50 5.43 -0.29
CA VAL A 6 -14.02 4.25 -1.01
C VAL A 6 -14.97 3.05 -0.84
N LEU A 7 -15.49 2.84 0.37
CA LEU A 7 -16.42 1.74 0.66
C LEU A 7 -17.71 1.78 -0.20
N PRO A 8 -18.47 2.89 -0.28
CA PRO A 8 -19.67 2.94 -1.11
C PRO A 8 -19.38 2.81 -2.61
N PHE A 9 -18.20 3.23 -3.08
CA PHE A 9 -17.79 3.06 -4.48
C PHE A 9 -17.67 1.58 -4.86
N PHE A 10 -16.98 0.78 -4.04
CA PHE A 10 -16.86 -0.67 -4.30
C PHE A 10 -18.19 -1.41 -4.14
N ILE A 11 -19.02 -1.02 -3.16
CA ILE A 11 -20.37 -1.58 -2.99
C ILE A 11 -21.23 -1.27 -4.22
N GLY A 12 -21.16 -0.04 -4.75
CA GLY A 12 -21.85 0.35 -5.98
C GLY A 12 -21.44 -0.49 -7.18
N LEU A 13 -20.14 -0.73 -7.38
CA LEU A 13 -19.65 -1.60 -8.46
C LEU A 13 -20.17 -3.04 -8.35
N ILE A 14 -20.21 -3.59 -7.14
CA ILE A 14 -20.74 -4.95 -6.90
C ILE A 14 -22.24 -5.00 -7.20
N LEU A 15 -23.01 -4.01 -6.75
CA LEU A 15 -24.45 -3.93 -7.01
C LEU A 15 -24.74 -3.82 -8.51
N ILE A 16 -23.99 -2.98 -9.23
CA ILE A 16 -24.13 -2.86 -10.69
C ILE A 16 -23.84 -4.20 -11.38
N ALA A 17 -22.76 -4.88 -10.99
CA ALA A 17 -22.44 -6.20 -11.54
C ALA A 17 -23.57 -7.22 -11.28
N PHE A 18 -24.15 -7.21 -10.08
CA PHE A 18 -25.24 -8.11 -9.70
C PHE A 18 -26.53 -7.83 -10.48
N ILE A 19 -26.87 -6.55 -10.69
CA ILE A 19 -28.02 -6.12 -11.49
C ILE A 19 -27.86 -6.58 -12.95
N ILE A 20 -26.66 -6.41 -13.53
CA ILE A 20 -26.38 -6.86 -14.91
C ILE A 20 -26.54 -8.38 -15.01
N ILE A 21 -26.01 -9.15 -14.06
CA ILE A 21 -26.13 -10.61 -14.06
C ILE A 21 -27.62 -11.03 -13.97
N ALA A 22 -28.39 -10.42 -13.06
CA ALA A 22 -29.81 -10.71 -12.88
C ALA A 22 -30.64 -10.37 -14.13
N ALA A 23 -30.36 -9.25 -14.79
CA ALA A 23 -31.07 -8.79 -15.98
C ALA A 23 -30.78 -9.65 -17.23
N VAL A 24 -29.60 -10.26 -17.29
CA VAL A 24 -29.12 -10.99 -18.47
C VAL A 24 -29.36 -12.50 -18.38
N LYS A 25 -29.58 -13.04 -17.17
CA LYS A 25 -29.80 -14.48 -16.92
C LYS A 25 -30.94 -15.11 -17.74
N ASN A 26 -32.01 -14.35 -18.03
CA ASN A 26 -33.20 -14.87 -18.73
C ASN A 26 -33.23 -14.56 -20.24
N LYS A 27 -32.16 -13.99 -20.81
CA LYS A 27 -32.08 -13.69 -22.25
C LYS A 27 -31.28 -14.75 -23.00
N GLU A 28 -31.72 -15.13 -24.19
CA GLU A 28 -30.92 -15.92 -25.13
C GLU A 28 -29.60 -15.19 -25.42
N GLY A 29 -28.47 -15.88 -25.26
CA GLY A 29 -27.12 -15.28 -25.33
C GLY A 29 -26.61 -14.68 -24.01
N GLY A 30 -27.39 -14.74 -22.93
CA GLY A 30 -26.99 -14.22 -21.62
C GLY A 30 -25.73 -14.86 -21.06
N GLU A 31 -25.49 -16.14 -21.33
CA GLU A 31 -24.27 -16.85 -20.92
C GLU A 31 -23.00 -16.26 -21.55
N LYS A 32 -23.03 -15.94 -22.86
CA LYS A 32 -21.91 -15.29 -23.55
C LYS A 32 -21.63 -13.91 -22.93
N MET A 33 -22.68 -13.12 -22.68
CA MET A 33 -22.55 -11.79 -22.08
C MET A 33 -22.01 -11.84 -20.64
N ILE A 34 -22.46 -12.81 -19.83
CA ILE A 34 -21.94 -13.03 -18.47
C ILE A 34 -20.45 -13.41 -18.51
N ARG A 35 -20.05 -14.29 -19.45
CA ARG A 35 -18.64 -14.66 -19.64
C ARG A 35 -17.76 -13.48 -20.03
N HIS A 36 -18.25 -12.60 -20.91
CA HIS A 36 -17.55 -11.35 -21.23
C HIS A 36 -17.42 -10.45 -20.01
N LEU A 37 -18.53 -10.19 -19.30
CA LEU A 37 -18.54 -9.36 -18.11
C LEU A 37 -17.54 -9.87 -17.06
N TYR A 38 -17.56 -11.17 -16.77
CA TYR A 38 -16.62 -11.80 -15.84
C TYR A 38 -15.16 -11.60 -16.29
N THR A 39 -14.87 -11.85 -17.57
CA THR A 39 -13.53 -11.65 -18.13
C THR A 39 -13.05 -10.21 -17.95
N TYR A 40 -13.91 -9.22 -18.23
CA TYR A 40 -13.58 -7.80 -18.06
C TYR A 40 -13.44 -7.40 -16.59
N LEU A 41 -14.26 -7.94 -15.68
CA LEU A 41 -14.14 -7.69 -14.24
C LEU A 41 -12.80 -8.19 -13.69
N VAL A 42 -12.38 -9.40 -14.08
CA VAL A 42 -11.07 -9.95 -13.67
C VAL A 42 -9.92 -9.12 -14.25
N LEU A 43 -10.01 -8.73 -15.53
CA LEU A 43 -9.01 -7.86 -16.16
C LEU A 43 -8.95 -6.48 -15.49
N PHE A 44 -10.09 -5.93 -15.08
CA PHE A 44 -10.16 -4.68 -14.34
C PHE A 44 -9.54 -4.80 -12.95
N ALA A 45 -9.87 -5.87 -12.21
CA ALA A 45 -9.30 -6.11 -10.89
C ALA A 45 -7.78 -6.27 -10.92
N THR A 46 -7.27 -7.04 -11.89
CA THR A 46 -5.82 -7.21 -12.10
C THR A 46 -5.13 -5.90 -12.51
N LEU A 47 -5.77 -5.08 -13.34
CA LEU A 47 -5.27 -3.74 -13.69
C LEU A 47 -5.18 -2.83 -12.46
N MET A 48 -6.23 -2.78 -11.63
CA MET A 48 -6.22 -1.99 -10.39
C MET A 48 -5.14 -2.44 -9.41
N MET A 49 -4.91 -3.76 -9.32
CA MET A 49 -3.85 -4.32 -8.48
C MET A 49 -2.45 -3.90 -8.94
N VAL A 50 -2.20 -3.92 -10.26
CA VAL A 50 -0.92 -3.49 -10.84
C VAL A 50 -0.70 -1.99 -10.67
N ILE A 51 -1.74 -1.17 -10.86
CA ILE A 51 -1.65 0.29 -10.64
C ILE A 51 -1.32 0.57 -9.16
N GLY A 52 -2.01 -0.08 -8.23
CA GLY A 52 -1.74 0.04 -6.80
C GLY A 52 -0.29 -0.33 -6.45
N GLY A 53 0.19 -1.48 -6.95
CA GLY A 53 1.58 -1.90 -6.78
C GLY A 53 2.58 -0.90 -7.35
N GLY A 54 2.34 -0.37 -8.56
CA GLY A 54 3.21 0.59 -9.21
C GLY A 54 3.35 1.91 -8.45
N ILE A 55 2.23 2.47 -7.99
CA ILE A 55 2.22 3.69 -7.17
C ILE A 55 3.00 3.45 -5.86
N SER A 56 2.78 2.32 -5.20
CA SER A 56 3.46 2.01 -3.94
C SER A 56 4.97 1.77 -4.09
N ILE A 57 5.43 1.18 -5.21
CA ILE A 57 6.86 1.08 -5.51
C ILE A 57 7.47 2.47 -5.71
N PHE A 58 6.79 3.33 -6.47
CA PHE A 58 7.29 4.68 -6.72
C PHE A 58 7.44 5.48 -5.42
N MET A 59 6.40 5.46 -4.57
CA MET A 59 6.45 6.11 -3.25
C MET A 59 7.58 5.56 -2.39
N ALA A 60 7.68 4.23 -2.26
CA ALA A 60 8.74 3.62 -1.45
C ALA A 60 10.14 3.89 -2.01
N THR A 61 10.30 3.99 -3.33
CA THR A 61 11.58 4.37 -3.94
C THR A 61 11.93 5.82 -3.62
N ALA A 62 10.93 6.72 -3.62
CA ALA A 62 11.13 8.11 -3.20
C ALA A 62 11.55 8.18 -1.72
N ASP A 63 10.88 7.43 -0.84
CA ASP A 63 11.22 7.36 0.59
C ASP A 63 12.60 6.74 0.84
N LEU A 64 13.07 5.85 -0.04
CA LEU A 64 14.41 5.27 0.03
C LEU A 64 15.51 6.27 -0.34
N VAL A 65 15.26 7.10 -1.37
CA VAL A 65 16.23 8.10 -1.87
C VAL A 65 16.22 9.37 -1.04
N SER A 66 15.04 9.77 -0.57
CA SER A 66 14.82 10.95 0.25
C SER A 66 13.92 10.60 1.43
N PRO A 67 14.48 9.96 2.48
CA PRO A 67 13.73 9.65 3.68
C PRO A 67 13.08 10.91 4.25
N PRO A 68 11.85 10.83 4.77
CA PRO A 68 11.22 11.97 5.43
C PRO A 68 12.08 12.42 6.62
N ALA A 69 12.26 13.73 6.76
CA ALA A 69 13.11 14.28 7.81
C ALA A 69 12.57 13.95 9.21
N TYR A 70 13.48 13.63 10.13
CA TYR A 70 13.15 13.48 11.55
C TYR A 70 12.98 14.87 12.19
N TYR A 71 11.77 15.19 12.66
CA TYR A 71 11.41 16.55 13.10
C TYR A 71 11.61 16.84 14.59
N GLN A 72 12.20 15.92 15.37
CA GLN A 72 12.40 16.15 16.80
C GLN A 72 13.69 16.95 17.05
N SER A 73 13.57 18.10 17.72
CA SER A 73 14.74 18.90 18.09
C SER A 73 15.53 18.25 19.23
N TYR A 74 16.83 18.51 19.30
CA TYR A 74 17.66 18.06 20.43
C TYR A 74 17.10 18.54 21.79
N SER A 75 16.56 19.76 21.83
CA SER A 75 15.90 20.29 23.04
C SER A 75 14.71 19.46 23.49
N ASP A 76 13.87 19.00 22.54
CA ASP A 76 12.71 18.17 22.87
C ASP A 76 13.15 16.77 23.32
N PHE A 77 14.16 16.19 22.65
CA PHE A 77 14.77 14.92 23.07
C PHE A 77 15.35 14.99 24.48
N LYS A 78 16.10 16.06 24.77
CA LYS A 78 16.68 16.29 26.09
C LYS A 78 15.60 16.44 27.17
N MET A 79 14.59 17.26 26.94
CA MET A 79 13.48 17.47 27.88
C MET A 79 12.69 16.17 28.14
N MET A 80 12.50 15.34 27.11
CA MET A 80 11.88 14.03 27.25
C MET A 80 12.73 13.08 28.10
N LYS A 81 14.04 13.00 27.84
CA LYS A 81 14.96 12.16 28.63
C LYS A 81 15.11 12.62 30.08
N GLU A 82 15.08 13.92 30.33
CA GLU A 82 15.10 14.47 31.68
C GLU A 82 13.78 14.23 32.43
N SER A 83 12.63 14.24 31.75
CA SER A 83 11.34 13.93 32.39
C SER A 83 11.15 12.42 32.68
N GLU A 84 11.69 11.52 31.83
CA GLU A 84 11.78 10.08 32.12
C GLU A 84 12.61 9.80 33.39
N LYS A 85 13.70 10.54 33.59
CA LYS A 85 14.57 10.44 34.77
C LYS A 85 13.94 10.95 36.07
N ILE A 86 12.92 11.80 36.03
CA ILE A 86 12.19 12.21 37.25
C ILE A 86 11.26 11.10 37.74
N SER A 87 10.88 10.17 36.85
CA SER A 87 9.96 9.06 37.14
C SER A 87 10.66 7.78 37.59
N GLN A 88 11.97 7.63 37.33
CA GLN A 88 12.81 6.54 37.81
C GLN A 88 13.90 7.14 38.71
N ASP A 89 14.03 6.69 39.95
CA ASP A 89 14.94 7.22 41.00
C ASP A 89 16.44 6.98 40.71
N ASP A 90 16.84 7.05 39.43
CA ASP A 90 18.17 6.78 38.91
C ASP A 90 18.99 8.07 38.80
N LYS A 91 19.94 8.24 39.74
CA LYS A 91 20.88 9.35 39.82
C LYS A 91 22.04 9.29 38.82
N ASN A 92 21.87 8.59 37.69
CA ASN A 92 22.88 8.56 36.63
C ASN A 92 22.60 9.69 35.63
N THR A 93 23.15 10.87 35.94
CA THR A 93 23.14 12.02 35.03
C THR A 93 24.07 11.73 33.87
N LEU A 94 23.52 11.19 32.77
CA LEU A 94 24.21 11.15 31.47
C LEU A 94 24.82 12.53 31.18
N SER A 95 26.09 12.54 30.75
CA SER A 95 26.78 13.76 30.32
C SER A 95 26.08 14.38 29.09
N GLU A 96 26.24 15.69 28.86
CA GLU A 96 25.78 16.35 27.63
C GLU A 96 26.33 15.66 26.37
N ASP A 97 27.57 15.19 26.42
CA ASP A 97 28.19 14.46 25.31
C ASP A 97 27.50 13.11 25.06
N GLU A 98 27.05 12.42 26.12
CA GLU A 98 26.31 11.16 26.01
C GLU A 98 24.89 11.39 25.48
N LEU A 99 24.23 12.49 25.88
CA LEU A 99 22.92 12.88 25.38
C LEU A 99 22.94 13.24 23.89
N ARG A 100 23.97 13.97 23.44
CA ARG A 100 24.19 14.25 22.02
C ARG A 100 24.46 12.98 21.23
N THR A 101 25.33 12.11 21.74
CA THR A 101 25.63 10.83 21.09
C THR A 101 24.37 9.98 20.93
N GLN A 102 23.52 9.89 21.96
CA GLN A 102 22.26 9.17 21.88
C GLN A 102 21.27 9.80 20.88
N TYR A 103 21.23 11.12 20.79
CA TYR A 103 20.38 11.82 19.82
C TYR A 103 20.84 11.56 18.38
N ASP A 104 22.14 11.64 18.12
CA ASP A 104 22.71 11.38 16.80
C ASP A 104 22.47 9.93 16.37
N GLN A 105 22.68 8.97 17.28
CA GLN A 105 22.35 7.56 17.07
C GLN A 105 20.86 7.36 16.77
N LEU A 106 19.98 8.06 17.49
CA LEU A 106 18.55 7.94 17.29
C LEU A 106 18.12 8.48 15.91
N ILE A 107 18.72 9.57 15.42
CA ILE A 107 18.47 10.06 14.06
C ILE A 107 18.91 9.03 13.03
N GLU A 108 20.11 8.46 13.20
CA GLU A 108 20.66 7.45 12.28
C GLU A 108 19.78 6.17 12.26
N ASP A 109 19.36 5.70 13.43
CA ASP A 109 18.47 4.54 13.57
C ASP A 109 17.10 4.79 12.92
N GLU A 110 16.52 5.99 13.09
CA GLU A 110 15.27 6.37 12.45
C GLU A 110 15.41 6.42 10.93
N GLU A 111 16.47 7.04 10.40
CA GLU A 111 16.76 7.08 8.98
C GLU A 111 16.90 5.66 8.40
N GLN A 112 17.65 4.80 9.08
CA GLN A 112 17.85 3.41 8.67
C GLN A 112 16.53 2.62 8.71
N ARG A 113 15.69 2.86 9.72
CA ARG A 113 14.36 2.24 9.83
C ARG A 113 13.46 2.65 8.67
N GLN A 114 13.47 3.93 8.28
CA GLN A 114 12.69 4.39 7.13
C GLN A 114 13.16 3.72 5.83
N LYS A 115 14.47 3.63 5.61
CA LYS A 115 15.04 2.92 4.44
C LYS A 115 14.64 1.44 4.42
N ASN A 116 14.72 0.76 5.56
CA ASN A 116 14.31 -0.64 5.67
C ASN A 116 12.81 -0.83 5.40
N ASN A 117 11.97 0.09 5.89
CA ASN A 117 10.54 0.09 5.63
C ASN A 117 10.23 0.30 4.14
N ALA A 118 10.94 1.24 3.50
CA ALA A 118 10.84 1.49 2.07
C ALA A 118 11.20 0.23 1.25
N VAL A 119 12.31 -0.45 1.56
CA VAL A 119 12.69 -1.72 0.91
C VAL A 119 11.60 -2.79 1.08
N ASN A 120 11.09 -2.95 2.30
CA ASN A 120 10.01 -3.90 2.57
C ASN A 120 8.74 -3.57 1.77
N GLN A 121 8.42 -2.29 1.64
CA GLN A 121 7.28 -1.84 0.84
C GLN A 121 7.48 -2.15 -0.64
N ILE A 122 8.67 -1.89 -1.20
CA ILE A 122 8.99 -2.25 -2.60
C ILE A 122 8.75 -3.74 -2.85
N ILE A 123 9.27 -4.61 -1.97
CA ILE A 123 9.10 -6.07 -2.10
C ILE A 123 7.62 -6.47 -2.06
N LYS A 124 6.86 -5.93 -1.10
CA LYS A 124 5.42 -6.20 -0.97
C LYS A 124 4.66 -5.73 -2.20
N SER A 125 4.97 -4.54 -2.70
CA SER A 125 4.33 -3.93 -3.87
C SER A 125 4.67 -4.63 -5.18
N LEU A 126 5.86 -5.25 -5.29
CA LEU A 126 6.16 -6.17 -6.39
C LEU A 126 5.24 -7.38 -6.38
N GLY A 127 4.87 -7.89 -5.20
CA GLY A 127 3.86 -8.95 -5.05
C GLY A 127 2.51 -8.56 -5.69
N PHE A 128 2.08 -7.31 -5.52
CA PHE A 128 0.87 -6.76 -6.15
C PHE A 128 0.96 -6.66 -7.69
N ILE A 129 2.13 -6.78 -8.28
CA ILE A 129 2.31 -6.77 -9.74
C ILE A 129 2.49 -8.20 -10.27
N VAL A 130 3.32 -9.00 -9.61
CA VAL A 130 3.71 -10.34 -10.05
C VAL A 130 2.56 -11.35 -9.92
N ILE A 131 1.78 -11.28 -8.85
CA ILE A 131 0.64 -12.20 -8.61
C ILE A 131 -0.49 -12.04 -9.64
N PRO A 132 -0.97 -10.83 -9.98
CA PRO A 132 -2.04 -10.67 -10.97
C PRO A 132 -1.57 -10.88 -12.41
N LEU A 133 -0.27 -10.79 -12.70
CA LEU A 133 0.26 -10.94 -14.06
C LEU A 133 -0.13 -12.26 -14.77
N PRO A 134 0.04 -13.46 -14.19
CA PRO A 134 -0.39 -14.71 -14.84
C PRO A 134 -1.91 -14.74 -15.07
N ILE A 135 -2.70 -14.22 -14.13
CA ILE A 135 -4.16 -14.12 -14.24
C ILE A 135 -4.51 -13.19 -15.40
N PHE A 136 -3.89 -12.01 -15.46
CA PHE A 136 -4.08 -11.05 -16.53
C PHE A 136 -3.75 -11.66 -17.89
N ILE A 137 -2.60 -12.32 -18.04
CA ILE A 137 -2.21 -12.97 -19.31
C ILE A 137 -3.24 -14.01 -19.73
N TYR A 138 -3.70 -14.87 -18.80
CA TYR A 138 -4.70 -15.89 -19.08
C TYR A 138 -6.02 -15.27 -19.54
N PHE A 139 -6.59 -14.34 -18.78
CA PHE A 139 -7.86 -13.70 -19.10
C PHE A 139 -7.79 -12.76 -20.31
N ASN A 140 -6.63 -12.15 -20.58
CA ASN A 140 -6.41 -11.33 -21.77
C ASN A 140 -6.40 -12.18 -23.04
N ARG A 141 -5.81 -13.39 -22.96
CA ARG A 141 -5.89 -14.38 -24.04
C ARG A 141 -7.31 -14.91 -24.23
N LEU A 142 -8.03 -15.19 -23.14
CA LEU A 142 -9.45 -15.58 -23.20
C LEU A 142 -10.29 -14.49 -23.88
N ARG A 143 -10.13 -13.23 -23.49
CA ARG A 143 -10.85 -12.10 -24.10
C ARG A 143 -10.67 -12.07 -25.61
N LYS A 144 -9.43 -12.20 -26.12
CA LYS A 144 -9.16 -12.19 -27.57
C LYS A 144 -9.92 -13.30 -28.30
N LYS A 145 -9.92 -14.52 -27.76
CA LYS A 145 -10.66 -15.65 -28.35
C LYS A 145 -12.17 -15.40 -28.43
N ILE A 146 -12.78 -14.78 -27.40
CA ILE A 146 -14.23 -14.52 -27.40
C ILE A 146 -14.61 -13.38 -28.36
N ILE A 147 -13.68 -12.46 -28.70
CA ILE A 147 -13.95 -11.38 -29.69
C ILE A 147 -13.86 -11.91 -31.14
N GLU A 148 -13.07 -12.95 -31.38
CA GLU A 148 -12.87 -13.56 -32.70
C GLU A 148 -13.92 -14.64 -33.07
N THR A 149 -14.88 -14.95 -32.19
CA THR A 149 -15.97 -15.95 -32.41
C THR A 149 -17.35 -15.32 -32.34
#